data_AF-A0A1E5SSC3-F1
#
_entry.id   AF-A0A1E5SSC3-F1
#
_cell.length_a   1.000
_cell.length_b   1.000
_cell.length_c   1.000
_cell.angle_alpha   90.00
_cell.angle_beta   90.00
_cell.angle_gamma   90.00
#
_symmetry.space_group_name_H-M   'P 1'
#
loop_
_entity.id
_entity.type
_entity.pdbx_description
1 polymer ?
#
loop_
_entity_poly.entity_id
_entity_poly.type
_entity_poly.pdbx_seq_one_letter_code
_entity_poly.pdbx_strand_id
1 'polypeptide(L)'
;MDNWVIPLTLLPGIGMIIMSTSHLSTATSDEINQLLRDDLCDTSLIKKKISQLFLLNLAKVGLYISIAVFSVAGLIEAIFTLQSEMHDSGLRTILLIIGVSTLVLATLLLIVFSTRKVKIKRDQFLNRINP
;
A
#
# COMPACT_ATOMS: atom_id res chain seq x y z
N MET A 1 -15.53 25.61 -4.05
CA MET A 1 -15.27 24.49 -3.12
C MET A 1 -13.93 24.77 -2.50
N ASP A 2 -13.86 24.82 -1.17
CA ASP A 2 -12.62 25.19 -0.49
C ASP A 2 -11.54 24.14 -0.76
N ASN A 3 -10.37 24.56 -1.21
CA ASN A 3 -9.30 23.67 -1.69
C ASN A 3 -8.77 22.68 -0.62
N TRP A 4 -9.06 22.92 0.66
CA TRP A 4 -8.65 22.08 1.78
C TRP A 4 -9.37 20.74 1.87
N VAL A 5 -10.52 20.59 1.21
CA VAL A 5 -11.33 19.37 1.30
C VAL A 5 -10.73 18.24 0.45
N ILE A 6 -9.97 18.57 -0.60
CA ILE A 6 -9.46 17.60 -1.57
C ILE A 6 -8.55 16.53 -0.93
N PRO A 7 -7.51 16.86 -0.14
CA PRO A 7 -6.63 15.86 0.47
C PRO A 7 -7.37 14.98 1.49
N LEU A 8 -8.32 15.57 2.22
CA LEU A 8 -9.14 14.87 3.21
C LEU A 8 -10.10 13.87 2.57
N THR A 9 -10.68 14.19 1.40
CA THR A 9 -11.58 13.27 0.69
C THR A 9 -10.90 12.01 0.15
N LEU A 10 -9.57 12.04 0.00
CA LEU A 10 -8.79 10.88 -0.46
C LEU A 10 -8.51 9.87 0.66
N LEU A 11 -8.54 10.29 1.92
CA LEU A 11 -8.22 9.45 3.08
C LEU A 11 -9.07 8.16 3.16
N PRO A 12 -10.41 8.20 3.00
CA PRO A 12 -11.22 6.98 2.98
C PRO A 12 -10.80 6.00 1.87
N GLY A 13 -10.46 6.52 0.68
CA GLY A 13 -10.00 5.72 -0.45
C GLY A 13 -8.70 4.97 -0.14
N ILE A 14 -7.71 5.68 0.41
CA ILE A 14 -6.43 5.07 0.78
C ILE A 14 -6.62 4.09 1.95
N GLY A 15 -7.51 4.40 2.90
CA GLY A 15 -7.90 3.50 3.99
C GLY A 15 -8.46 2.17 3.48
N MET A 16 -9.31 2.19 2.46
CA MET A 16 -9.81 0.97 1.82
C MET A 16 -8.70 0.14 1.16
N ILE A 17 -7.73 0.79 0.49
CA ILE A 17 -6.58 0.09 -0.11
C ILE A 17 -5.75 -0.59 0.98
N ILE A 18 -5.49 0.10 2.10
CA ILE A 18 -4.75 -0.45 3.24
C ILE A 18 -5.49 -1.65 3.84
N MET A 19 -6.81 -1.57 4.01
CA MET A 19 -7.62 -2.67 4.56
C MET A 19 -7.54 -3.91 3.65
N SER A 20 -7.77 -3.73 2.35
CA SER A 20 -7.68 -4.80 1.35
C SER A 20 -6.29 -5.46 1.31
N THR A 21 -5.23 -4.65 1.32
CA THR A 21 -3.85 -5.16 1.33
C THR A 21 -3.46 -5.82 2.65
N SER A 22 -4.05 -5.39 3.77
CA SER A 22 -3.85 -6.05 5.07
C SER A 22 -4.46 -7.44 5.10
N HIS A 23 -5.69 -7.59 4.60
CA HIS A 23 -6.30 -8.91 4.44
C HIS A 23 -5.44 -9.84 3.58
N LEU A 24 -4.87 -9.31 2.49
CA LEU A 24 -3.98 -10.05 1.60
C LEU A 24 -2.64 -10.43 2.25
N SER A 25 -2.11 -9.59 3.13
CA SER A 25 -0.90 -9.86 3.91
C SER A 25 -1.11 -11.00 4.90
N THR A 26 -2.23 -10.98 5.62
CA THR A 26 -2.63 -12.06 6.54
C THR A 26 -2.80 -13.37 5.79
N ALA A 27 -3.59 -13.38 4.70
CA ALA A 27 -3.81 -14.59 3.90
C ALA A 27 -2.51 -15.18 3.33
N THR A 28 -1.56 -14.34 2.91
CA THR A 28 -0.24 -14.81 2.42
C THR A 28 0.59 -15.38 3.57
N SER A 29 0.52 -14.78 4.77
CA SER A 29 1.22 -15.25 5.96
C SER A 29 0.67 -16.60 6.43
N ASP A 30 -0.64 -16.78 6.41
CA ASP A 30 -1.30 -18.04 6.74
C ASP A 30 -0.90 -19.15 5.75
N GLU A 31 -0.85 -18.84 4.46
CA GLU A 31 -0.38 -19.80 3.44
C GLU A 31 1.09 -20.19 3.64
N ILE A 32 1.96 -19.25 4.01
CA ILE A 32 3.36 -19.56 4.36
C ILE A 32 3.42 -20.48 5.58
N ASN A 33 2.63 -20.19 6.62
CA ASN A 33 2.58 -21.02 7.84
C ASN A 33 2.04 -22.42 7.56
N GLN A 34 1.11 -22.57 6.62
CA GLN A 34 0.64 -23.88 6.17
C GLN A 34 1.74 -24.65 5.42
N LEU A 35 2.43 -24.00 4.48
CA LEU A 35 3.53 -24.63 3.74
C LEU A 35 4.71 -25.05 4.63
N LEU A 36 4.97 -24.31 5.70
CA LEU A 36 6.00 -24.65 6.69
C LEU A 36 5.64 -25.89 7.53
N ARG A 37 4.36 -26.27 7.60
CA ARG A 37 3.88 -27.45 8.35
C ARG A 37 3.85 -28.73 7.50
N ASP A 38 3.94 -28.63 6.17
CA ASP A 38 3.98 -29.79 5.28
C ASP A 38 5.37 -30.42 5.25
N ASP A 39 5.45 -31.75 5.35
CA ASP A 39 6.71 -32.53 5.30
C ASP A 39 7.44 -32.42 3.95
N LEU A 40 6.71 -32.11 2.85
CA LEU A 40 7.25 -31.91 1.50
C LEU A 40 7.40 -30.42 1.17
N CYS A 41 8.10 -29.71 2.05
CA CYS A 41 8.26 -28.27 1.98
C CYS A 41 9.15 -27.82 0.81
N ASP A 42 8.55 -27.27 -0.24
CA ASP A 42 9.30 -26.56 -1.30
C ASP A 42 9.82 -25.22 -0.76
N THR A 43 11.05 -25.24 -0.27
CA THR A 43 11.75 -24.08 0.28
C THR A 43 11.85 -22.94 -0.75
N SER A 44 11.89 -23.24 -2.05
CA SER A 44 11.94 -22.23 -3.11
C SER A 44 10.63 -21.44 -3.19
N LEU A 45 9.49 -22.12 -3.04
CA LEU A 45 8.16 -21.53 -3.06
C LEU A 45 7.96 -20.62 -1.85
N ILE A 46 8.37 -21.06 -0.66
CA ILE A 46 8.29 -20.26 0.58
C ILE A 46 9.11 -18.98 0.44
N LYS A 47 10.36 -19.07 -0.05
CA LYS A 47 11.20 -17.88 -0.30
C LYS A 47 10.50 -16.88 -1.23
N LYS A 48 9.87 -17.35 -2.31
CA LYS A 48 9.13 -16.47 -3.22
C LYS A 48 7.91 -15.82 -2.54
N LYS A 49 7.17 -16.54 -1.70
CA LYS A 49 6.02 -15.98 -0.94
C LYS A 49 6.46 -14.98 0.15
N ILE A 50 7.57 -15.23 0.84
CA ILE A 50 8.16 -14.25 1.78
C ILE A 50 8.57 -12.97 1.04
N SER A 51 9.16 -13.09 -0.15
CA SER A 51 9.48 -11.93 -0.99
C SER A 51 8.23 -11.14 -1.42
N GLN A 52 7.12 -11.84 -1.70
CA GLN A 52 5.83 -11.19 -1.95
C GLN A 52 5.32 -10.44 -0.72
N LEU A 53 5.38 -11.05 0.46
CA LEU A 53 4.97 -10.42 1.71
C LEU A 53 5.79 -9.16 2.02
N PHE A 54 7.11 -9.21 1.78
CA PHE A 54 7.98 -8.05 1.92
C PHE A 54 7.58 -6.91 0.97
N LEU A 55 7.35 -7.21 -0.31
CA LEU A 55 6.93 -6.22 -1.29
C LEU A 55 5.57 -5.58 -0.94
N LEU A 56 4.62 -6.39 -0.44
CA LEU A 56 3.32 -5.92 0.01
C LEU A 56 3.45 -4.99 1.22
N ASN A 57 4.28 -5.34 2.19
CA ASN A 57 4.53 -4.51 3.36
C ASN A 57 5.21 -3.19 2.98
N LEU A 58 6.16 -3.22 2.05
CA LEU A 58 6.79 -1.99 1.54
C LEU A 58 5.76 -1.06 0.88
N ALA A 59 4.85 -1.61 0.07
CA ALA A 59 3.75 -0.85 -0.54
C ALA A 59 2.82 -0.25 0.53
N LYS A 60 2.43 -1.03 1.55
CA LYS A 60 1.60 -0.55 2.67
C LYS A 60 2.25 0.59 3.44
N VAL A 61 3.57 0.52 3.70
CA VAL A 61 4.31 1.61 4.36
C VAL A 61 4.22 2.89 3.52
N GLY A 62 4.36 2.80 2.20
CA GLY A 62 4.16 3.95 1.30
C GLY A 62 2.74 4.55 1.41
N LEU A 63 1.70 3.73 1.49
CA LEU A 63 0.33 4.20 1.69
C LEU A 63 0.15 4.90 3.04
N TYR A 64 0.75 4.38 4.12
CA TYR A 64 0.71 5.03 5.43
C TYR A 64 1.41 6.39 5.43
N ILE A 65 2.56 6.51 4.75
CA ILE A 65 3.25 7.80 4.58
C ILE A 65 2.35 8.77 3.81
N SER A 66 1.72 8.33 2.72
CA SER A 66 0.79 9.17 1.94
C SER A 66 -0.39 9.67 2.78
N ILE A 67 -1.04 8.79 3.56
CA ILE A 67 -2.12 9.18 4.49
C ILE A 67 -1.63 10.23 5.49
N ALA A 68 -0.45 10.02 6.09
CA ALA A 68 0.09 10.94 7.08
C ALA A 68 0.33 12.32 6.46
N VAL A 69 0.95 12.37 5.27
CA VAL A 69 1.21 13.62 4.56
C VAL A 69 -0.09 14.34 4.17
N PHE A 70 -1.09 13.64 3.64
CA PHE A 70 -2.39 14.25 3.32
C PHE A 70 -3.15 14.72 4.55
N SER A 71 -3.09 13.97 5.65
CA SER A 71 -3.71 14.38 6.92
C SER A 71 -3.07 15.66 7.46
N VAL A 72 -1.74 15.75 7.46
CA VAL A 72 -1.01 16.95 7.89
C VAL A 72 -1.32 18.13 6.97
N ALA A 73 -1.30 17.94 5.65
CA ALA A 73 -1.62 18.99 4.68
C ALA A 73 -3.04 19.54 4.86
N GLY A 74 -4.03 18.64 5.03
CA GLY A 74 -5.42 19.02 5.25
C GLY A 74 -5.65 19.71 6.60
N LEU A 75 -5.01 19.25 7.67
CA LEU A 75 -5.11 19.86 9.00
C LEU A 75 -4.49 21.27 9.03
N ILE A 76 -3.31 21.44 8.44
CA ILE A 76 -2.66 22.75 8.28
C ILE A 76 -3.65 23.71 7.61
N GLU A 77 -4.21 23.32 6.47
CA GLU A 77 -5.09 24.19 5.69
C GLU A 77 -6.40 24.51 6.42
N ALA A 78 -6.99 23.53 7.11
CA ALA A 78 -8.20 23.75 7.92
C ALA A 78 -7.96 24.76 9.04
N ILE A 79 -6.84 24.67 9.77
CA ILE A 79 -6.50 25.59 10.85
C ILE A 79 -6.24 27.01 10.34
N PHE A 80 -5.46 27.16 9.26
CA PHE A 80 -5.16 28.48 8.68
C PHE A 80 -6.40 29.14 8.06
N THR A 81 -7.30 28.36 7.45
CA THR A 81 -8.58 28.88 6.95
C THR A 81 -9.45 29.44 8.08
N LEU A 82 -9.42 28.82 9.27
CA LEU A 82 -10.18 29.29 10.44
C LEU A 82 -9.59 30.56 11.08
N GLN A 83 -8.29 30.81 10.93
CA GLN A 83 -7.61 31.94 11.56
C GLN A 83 -7.55 33.21 10.68
N SER A 84 -8.07 33.18 9.45
CA SER A 84 -8.02 34.30 8.46
C SER A 84 -6.61 34.79 8.06
N GLU A 85 -5.57 34.15 8.59
CA GLU A 85 -4.17 34.41 8.25
C GLU A 85 -3.89 33.80 6.87
N MET A 86 -3.74 34.68 5.88
CA MET A 86 -3.54 34.28 4.49
C MET A 86 -2.06 33.90 4.25
N HIS A 87 -1.88 32.70 3.71
CA HIS A 87 -0.93 32.38 2.64
C HIS A 87 0.53 32.02 2.98
N ASP A 88 0.76 30.77 3.40
CA ASP A 88 1.92 30.02 2.90
C ASP A 88 1.46 28.90 1.95
N SER A 89 1.14 29.28 0.72
CA SER A 89 0.69 28.37 -0.33
C SER A 89 1.79 27.41 -0.81
N GLY A 90 3.05 27.73 -0.55
CA GLY A 90 4.21 26.95 -0.98
C GLY A 90 4.30 25.63 -0.22
N LEU A 91 4.27 25.69 1.12
CA LEU A 91 4.37 24.49 1.97
C LEU A 91 3.27 23.48 1.66
N ARG A 92 2.01 23.91 1.57
CA ARG A 92 0.89 23.04 1.20
C ARG A 92 1.12 22.35 -0.14
N THR A 93 1.49 23.11 -1.16
CA THR A 93 1.66 22.57 -2.52
C THR A 93 2.76 21.50 -2.54
N ILE A 94 3.86 21.71 -1.82
CA ILE A 94 4.93 20.73 -1.67
C ILE A 94 4.44 19.47 -0.95
N LEU A 95 3.70 19.60 0.16
CA LEU A 95 3.14 18.45 0.88
C LEU A 95 2.20 17.63 -0.01
N LEU A 96 1.34 18.27 -0.80
CA LEU A 96 0.43 17.57 -1.70
C LEU A 96 1.17 16.83 -2.81
N ILE A 97 2.18 17.46 -3.42
CA ILE A 97 3.03 16.83 -4.44
C ILE A 97 3.71 15.59 -3.86
N ILE A 98 4.28 15.70 -2.64
CA ILE A 98 4.90 14.55 -1.96
C ILE A 98 3.87 13.46 -1.68
N GLY A 99 2.71 13.81 -1.11
CA GLY A 99 1.65 12.85 -0.76
C GLY A 99 1.13 12.08 -1.98
N VAL A 100 0.88 12.77 -3.10
CA VAL A 100 0.45 12.17 -4.37
C VAL A 100 1.57 11.31 -4.97
N SER A 101 2.81 11.81 -4.98
CA SER A 101 3.95 11.05 -5.53
C SER A 101 4.17 9.75 -4.76
N THR A 102 4.12 9.79 -3.43
CA THR A 102 4.21 8.59 -2.59
C THR A 102 3.03 7.64 -2.81
N LEU A 103 1.81 8.16 -2.98
CA LEU A 103 0.64 7.33 -3.29
C LEU A 103 0.83 6.58 -4.63
N VAL A 104 1.25 7.30 -5.66
CA VAL A 104 1.49 6.72 -6.99
C VAL A 104 2.57 5.64 -6.91
N LEU A 105 3.70 5.91 -6.24
CA LEU A 105 4.75 4.91 -6.05
C LEU A 105 4.25 3.67 -5.28
N ALA A 106 3.46 3.85 -4.23
CA ALA A 106 2.89 2.75 -3.45
C ALA A 106 1.93 1.90 -4.29
N THR A 107 1.07 2.54 -5.10
CA THR A 107 0.15 1.81 -5.99
C THR A 107 0.88 1.05 -7.11
N LEU A 108 1.98 1.59 -7.65
CA LEU A 108 2.82 0.87 -8.60
C LEU A 108 3.43 -0.39 -7.96
N LEU A 109 3.90 -0.31 -6.71
CA LEU A 109 4.38 -1.48 -5.98
C LEU A 109 3.27 -2.54 -5.79
N LEU A 110 2.04 -2.12 -5.54
CA LEU A 110 0.89 -3.04 -5.46
C LEU A 110 0.58 -3.74 -6.78
N ILE A 111 0.70 -3.03 -7.91
CA ILE A 111 0.53 -3.63 -9.25
C ILE A 111 1.62 -4.70 -9.48
N VAL A 112 2.88 -4.39 -9.15
CA VAL A 112 3.99 -5.36 -9.24
C VAL A 112 3.76 -6.55 -8.31
N PHE A 113 3.27 -6.34 -7.10
CA PHE A 113 2.90 -7.43 -6.19
C PHE A 113 1.79 -8.30 -6.78
N SER A 114 0.72 -7.70 -7.30
CA SER A 114 -0.44 -8.41 -7.84
C SER A 114 -0.06 -9.30 -9.03
N THR A 115 0.75 -8.77 -9.95
CA THR A 115 1.25 -9.53 -11.11
C THR A 115 2.14 -10.70 -10.68
N ARG A 116 3.04 -10.50 -9.71
CA ARG A 116 3.87 -11.58 -9.15
C ARG A 116 3.02 -12.66 -8.48
N LYS A 117 1.94 -12.30 -7.77
CA LYS A 117 1.03 -13.26 -7.12
C LYS A 117 0.43 -14.23 -8.12
N VAL A 118 -0.08 -13.73 -9.24
CA VAL A 118 -0.67 -14.55 -10.31
C VAL A 118 0.38 -15.49 -10.90
N LYS A 119 1.59 -15.00 -11.16
CA LYS A 119 2.68 -15.81 -11.71
C LYS A 119 3.05 -16.99 -10.81
N ILE A 120 3.22 -16.77 -9.50
CA ILE A 120 3.52 -17.87 -8.56
C ILE A 120 2.39 -18.90 -8.53
N LYS A 121 1.13 -18.45 -8.47
CA LYS A 121 -0.01 -19.38 -8.43
C LYS A 121 -0.09 -20.22 -9.70
N ARG A 122 0.24 -19.63 -10.86
CA ARG A 122 0.36 -20.35 -12.13
C ARG A 122 1.48 -21.39 -12.10
N ASP A 123 2.66 -21.01 -11.63
CA ASP A 123 3.82 -21.90 -11.56
C ASP A 123 3.57 -23.07 -10.58
N GLN A 124 2.92 -22.82 -9.44
CA GLN A 124 2.48 -23.86 -8.50
C GLN A 124 1.51 -24.86 -9.15
N PHE A 125 0.57 -24.37 -9.95
CA PHE A 125 -0.40 -25.21 -10.65
C PHE A 125 0.27 -26.06 -11.73
N LEU A 126 1.17 -25.48 -12.52
CA LEU A 126 1.90 -26.19 -13.57
C LEU A 126 2.82 -27.28 -13.00
N ASN A 127 3.54 -26.99 -11.90
CA ASN A 127 4.41 -27.98 -11.23
C ASN A 127 3.62 -29.14 -10.61
N ARG A 128 2.34 -28.94 -10.25
CA ARG A 128 1.48 -30.05 -9.78
C ARG A 128 0.93 -30.92 -10.91
N ILE A 129 0.85 -30.40 -12.14
CA ILE A 129 0.32 -31.13 -13.30
C ILE A 129 1.43 -31.89 -14.05
N ASN A 130 2.64 -31.33 -14.09
CA ASN A 130 3.82 -31.97 -14.68
C ASN A 130 4.84 -32.29 -13.57
N PRO A 131 4.67 -33.40 -12.83
CA PRO A 131 5.55 -33.79 -11.73
C PRO A 131 6.98 -34.14 -12.18
#